data_AF-A0A7V9UDT7-F1
#
_entry.id   AF-A0A7V9UDT7-F1
#
_cell.length_a   1.000
_cell.length_b   1.000
_cell.length_c   1.000
_cell.angle_alpha   90.00
_cell.angle_beta   90.00
_cell.angle_gamma   90.00
#
_symmetry.space_group_name_H-M   'P 1'
#
loop_
_entity.id
_entity.type
_entity.pdbx_description
1 polymer ?
#
loop_
_entity_poly.entity_id
_entity_poly.type
_entity_poly.pdbx_seq_one_letter_code
_entity_poly.pdbx_strand_id
1 'polypeptide(L)'
;MDLGDEREAMPGAAAQVRAERIQGMLATDHHGRLKSPRLRVLRERYDQLAEYESSNGSKLTTLRRLVLFGALAIHVHMIRRCQEVIADGPMPPLLLDLFDGRRRSLREASAASLQGGFRAIEQLVLHRIHEHLQEVTGGKAKEFIASLPEGPEADAIRAEYQAQVAGSKPINALTEAYWKVGYSGVGPEGVRGLPWNSLLALGRRSGYLLPYDNRGRGGKEHKRYGANAEFAEVLVAATVSPGEPVDFDDFLDVLKSSFGIVLGRTVDFEAIRNNDLRVGAPVRRSVSVIESDLRANLIGFRDLINEIGFAKSYADGRTVVTTDEAAA
;
A
#
# COMPACT_ATOMS: atom_id res chain seq x y z
N MET A 1 30.53 -30.83 26.38
CA MET A 1 29.71 -30.06 25.43
C MET A 1 28.30 -30.52 25.65
N ASP A 2 27.57 -29.73 26.45
CA ASP A 2 26.21 -30.04 26.88
C ASP A 2 25.29 -29.69 25.72
N LEU A 3 24.71 -30.70 25.09
CA LEU A 3 23.65 -30.54 24.10
C LEU A 3 22.39 -30.20 24.88
N GLY A 4 22.22 -28.91 25.17
CA GLY A 4 21.03 -28.38 25.82
C GLY A 4 19.81 -28.72 25.00
N ASP A 5 18.89 -29.46 25.61
CA ASP A 5 17.55 -29.75 25.12
C ASP A 5 16.93 -28.47 24.50
N GLU A 6 16.71 -28.50 23.19
CA GLU A 6 15.80 -27.57 22.52
C GLU A 6 14.39 -27.84 23.04
N ARG A 7 14.02 -27.19 24.15
CA ARG A 7 12.63 -27.04 24.53
C ARG A 7 11.93 -26.30 23.38
N GLU A 8 11.15 -27.03 22.59
CA GLU A 8 10.12 -26.45 21.74
C GLU A 8 9.23 -25.57 22.63
N ALA A 9 9.47 -24.26 22.57
CA ALA A 9 8.64 -23.28 23.24
C ALA A 9 7.28 -23.29 22.53
N MET A 10 6.33 -24.05 23.08
CA MET A 10 4.93 -24.03 22.64
C MET A 10 4.45 -22.58 22.62
N PRO A 11 4.13 -22.01 21.44
CA PRO A 11 3.64 -20.65 21.36
C PRO A 11 2.33 -20.57 22.16
N GLY A 12 2.21 -19.59 23.06
CA GLY A 12 0.95 -19.36 23.79
C GLY A 12 -0.23 -19.18 22.82
N ALA A 13 -1.46 -19.36 23.28
CA ALA A 13 -2.67 -19.36 22.42
C ALA A 13 -2.75 -18.18 21.43
N ALA A 14 -2.31 -16.98 21.83
CA ALA A 14 -2.27 -15.80 20.95
C ALA A 14 -1.19 -15.88 19.84
N ALA A 15 -0.08 -16.59 20.08
CA ALA A 15 0.93 -16.87 19.07
C ALA A 15 0.47 -17.98 18.11
N GLN A 16 -0.24 -19.00 18.59
CA GLN A 16 -0.88 -20.04 17.76
C GLN A 16 -1.89 -19.42 16.77
N VAL A 17 -2.82 -18.61 17.27
CA VAL A 17 -3.82 -17.91 16.44
C VAL A 17 -3.16 -16.99 15.41
N ARG A 18 -2.03 -16.35 15.76
CA ARG A 18 -1.26 -15.56 14.79
C ARG A 18 -0.63 -16.44 13.71
N ALA A 19 -0.04 -17.58 14.08
CA ALA A 19 0.57 -18.50 13.13
C ALA A 19 -0.46 -19.06 12.14
N GLU A 20 -1.62 -19.49 12.62
CA GLU A 20 -2.74 -19.98 11.79
C GLU A 20 -3.25 -18.91 10.82
N ARG A 21 -3.37 -17.65 11.29
CA ARG A 21 -3.74 -16.51 10.42
C ARG A 21 -2.69 -16.25 9.34
N ILE A 22 -1.40 -16.31 9.68
CA ILE A 22 -0.30 -16.15 8.71
C ILE A 22 -0.33 -17.27 7.67
N GLN A 23 -0.52 -18.52 8.10
CA GLN A 23 -0.68 -19.66 7.18
C GLN A 23 -1.88 -19.47 6.25
N GLY A 24 -3.01 -18.97 6.77
CA GLY A 24 -4.17 -18.62 5.96
C GLY A 24 -3.90 -17.51 4.93
N MET A 25 -3.09 -16.51 5.28
CA MET A 25 -2.72 -15.41 4.37
C MET A 25 -1.80 -15.87 3.24
N LEU A 26 -0.89 -16.81 3.51
CA LEU A 26 0.05 -17.37 2.55
C LEU A 26 -0.41 -18.72 1.98
N ALA A 27 -1.68 -19.07 2.17
CA ALA A 27 -2.24 -20.33 1.71
C ALA A 27 -2.08 -20.47 0.19
N THR A 28 -1.78 -21.68 -0.27
CA THR A 28 -1.67 -22.02 -1.69
C THR A 28 -2.91 -22.77 -2.18
N ASP A 29 -3.18 -22.69 -3.48
CA ASP A 29 -4.16 -23.55 -4.15
C ASP A 29 -3.56 -24.94 -4.44
N HIS A 30 -4.36 -25.80 -5.06
CA HIS A 30 -3.96 -27.17 -5.42
C HIS A 30 -2.82 -27.24 -6.46
N HIS A 31 -2.49 -26.12 -7.11
CA HIS A 31 -1.34 -26.00 -8.01
C HIS A 31 -0.10 -25.41 -7.32
N GLY A 32 -0.14 -25.21 -6.00
CA GLY A 32 0.95 -24.62 -5.22
C GLY A 32 1.06 -23.09 -5.37
N ARG A 33 0.08 -22.41 -5.97
CA ARG A 33 0.10 -20.95 -6.15
C ARG A 33 -0.63 -20.24 -5.02
N LEU A 34 -0.09 -19.12 -4.53
CA LEU A 34 -0.69 -18.30 -3.46
C LEU A 34 -2.17 -17.99 -3.74
N LYS A 35 -3.11 -18.22 -2.82
CA LYS A 35 -4.54 -18.00 -3.08
C LYS A 35 -4.89 -16.54 -3.37
N SER A 36 -4.16 -15.58 -2.79
CA SER A 36 -4.34 -14.15 -3.06
C SER A 36 -3.82 -13.81 -4.48
N PRO A 37 -4.68 -13.36 -5.40
CA PRO A 37 -4.24 -12.90 -6.72
C PRO A 37 -3.20 -11.78 -6.63
N ARG A 38 -3.32 -10.87 -5.65
CA ARG A 38 -2.35 -9.78 -5.49
C ARG A 38 -1.00 -10.26 -5.01
N LEU A 39 -0.96 -11.22 -4.08
CA LEU A 39 0.31 -11.82 -3.69
C LEU A 39 0.95 -12.63 -4.82
N ARG A 40 0.17 -13.26 -5.71
CA ARG A 40 0.71 -13.89 -6.94
C ARG A 40 1.42 -12.86 -7.82
N VAL A 41 0.72 -11.77 -8.15
CA VAL A 41 1.29 -10.71 -8.98
C VAL A 41 2.53 -10.11 -8.34
N LEU A 42 2.51 -9.80 -7.04
CA LEU A 42 3.71 -9.30 -6.34
C LEU A 42 4.86 -10.31 -6.34
N ARG A 43 4.55 -11.61 -6.22
CA ARG A 43 5.55 -12.68 -6.30
C ARG A 43 6.19 -12.75 -7.68
N GLU A 44 5.38 -12.73 -8.74
CA GLU A 44 5.86 -12.71 -10.13
C GLU A 44 6.79 -11.52 -10.38
N ARG A 45 6.46 -10.34 -9.83
CA ARG A 45 7.31 -9.14 -9.95
C ARG A 45 8.61 -9.24 -9.14
N TYR A 46 8.61 -9.97 -8.03
CA TYR A 46 9.84 -10.33 -7.32
C TYR A 46 10.72 -11.28 -8.13
N ASP A 47 10.11 -12.28 -8.77
CA ASP A 47 10.84 -13.23 -9.61
C ASP A 47 11.44 -12.49 -10.82
N GLN A 48 10.71 -11.53 -11.42
CA GLN A 48 11.22 -10.64 -12.47
C GLN A 48 12.41 -9.79 -12.01
N LEU A 49 12.30 -9.17 -10.83
CA LEU A 49 13.39 -8.40 -10.25
C LEU A 49 14.62 -9.28 -9.97
N ALA A 50 14.41 -10.51 -9.50
CA ALA A 50 15.49 -11.46 -9.25
C ALA A 50 16.20 -11.89 -10.55
N GLU A 51 15.46 -12.05 -11.64
CA GLU A 51 16.02 -12.31 -12.97
C GLU A 51 16.88 -11.14 -13.46
N TYR A 52 16.37 -9.90 -13.35
CA TYR A 52 17.13 -8.70 -13.67
C TYR A 52 18.43 -8.61 -12.85
N GLU A 53 18.35 -8.83 -11.54
CA GLU A 53 19.50 -8.78 -10.64
C GLU A 53 20.51 -9.91 -10.89
N SER A 54 20.06 -11.05 -11.42
CA SER A 54 20.97 -12.14 -11.80
C SER A 54 21.83 -11.78 -13.01
N SER A 55 21.30 -10.95 -13.92
CA SER A 55 22.00 -10.51 -15.13
C SER A 55 22.82 -9.23 -14.93
N ASN A 56 22.28 -8.27 -14.16
CA ASN A 56 22.80 -6.90 -14.08
C ASN A 56 23.18 -6.46 -12.66
N GLY A 57 22.90 -7.28 -11.65
CA GLY A 57 23.04 -6.91 -10.24
C GLY A 57 24.44 -7.07 -9.68
N SER A 58 24.79 -6.19 -8.73
CA SER A 58 25.89 -6.41 -7.77
C SER A 58 25.32 -6.79 -6.41
N LYS A 59 26.03 -7.59 -5.61
CA LYS A 59 25.51 -8.11 -4.32
C LYS A 59 24.85 -7.04 -3.42
N LEU A 60 25.44 -5.85 -3.31
CA LEU A 60 24.91 -4.78 -2.47
C LEU A 60 23.71 -4.07 -3.11
N THR A 61 23.76 -3.81 -4.42
CA THR A 61 22.66 -3.16 -5.15
C THR A 61 21.43 -4.08 -5.22
N THR A 62 21.65 -5.38 -5.40
CA THR A 62 20.60 -6.40 -5.39
C THR A 62 19.85 -6.42 -4.07
N LEU A 63 20.56 -6.52 -2.94
CA LEU A 63 19.91 -6.49 -1.63
C LEU A 63 19.12 -5.19 -1.42
N ARG A 64 19.71 -4.06 -1.82
CA ARG A 64 19.06 -2.75 -1.71
C ARG A 64 17.76 -2.71 -2.52
N ARG A 65 17.77 -3.04 -3.82
CA ARG A 65 16.58 -3.03 -4.68
C ARG A 65 15.51 -4.04 -4.22
N LEU A 66 15.91 -5.23 -3.78
CA LEU A 66 14.99 -6.21 -3.18
C LEU A 66 14.27 -5.66 -1.94
N VAL A 67 14.99 -4.98 -1.05
CA VAL A 67 14.41 -4.37 0.16
C VAL A 67 13.48 -3.21 -0.20
N LEU A 68 13.88 -2.34 -1.15
CA LEU A 68 13.05 -1.23 -1.62
C LEU A 68 11.76 -1.72 -2.29
N PHE A 69 11.88 -2.73 -3.16
CA PHE A 69 10.72 -3.36 -3.77
C PHE A 69 9.83 -4.03 -2.72
N GLY A 70 10.42 -4.67 -1.70
CA GLY A 70 9.65 -5.26 -0.62
C GLY A 70 8.83 -4.28 0.20
N ALA A 71 9.37 -3.09 0.45
CA ALA A 71 8.61 -2.02 1.08
C ALA A 71 7.41 -1.58 0.23
N LEU A 72 7.60 -1.44 -1.09
CA LEU A 72 6.51 -1.17 -2.02
C LEU A 72 5.49 -2.31 -2.02
N ALA A 73 5.94 -3.57 -2.10
CA ALA A 73 5.07 -4.74 -2.14
C ALA A 73 4.20 -4.84 -0.88
N ILE A 74 4.76 -4.59 0.31
CA ILE A 74 4.01 -4.49 1.57
C ILE A 74 2.94 -3.41 1.46
N HIS A 75 3.30 -2.22 0.98
CA HIS A 75 2.37 -1.10 0.85
C HIS A 75 1.22 -1.42 -0.13
N VAL A 76 1.55 -1.90 -1.33
CA VAL A 76 0.59 -2.31 -2.36
C VAL A 76 -0.32 -3.41 -1.83
N HIS A 77 0.23 -4.43 -1.17
CA HIS A 77 -0.57 -5.49 -0.57
C HIS A 77 -1.56 -4.94 0.45
N MET A 78 -1.10 -4.10 1.39
CA MET A 78 -1.93 -3.56 2.45
C MET A 78 -3.10 -2.71 1.92
N ILE A 79 -2.86 -1.80 0.97
CA ILE A 79 -3.92 -0.92 0.45
C ILE A 79 -4.89 -1.63 -0.50
N ARG A 80 -4.48 -2.74 -1.14
CA ARG A 80 -5.33 -3.50 -2.07
C ARG A 80 -6.00 -4.71 -1.45
N ARG A 81 -5.57 -5.15 -0.26
CA ARG A 81 -6.16 -6.31 0.42
C ARG A 81 -7.65 -6.14 0.71
N CYS A 82 -8.10 -4.90 0.89
CA CYS A 82 -9.51 -4.60 1.08
C CYS A 82 -10.39 -5.13 -0.07
N GLN A 83 -9.99 -4.92 -1.33
CA GLN A 83 -10.71 -5.41 -2.51
C GLN A 83 -10.78 -6.94 -2.61
N GLU A 84 -9.78 -7.65 -2.08
CA GLU A 84 -9.78 -9.12 -2.11
C GLU A 84 -10.67 -9.74 -1.02
N VAL A 85 -10.98 -8.98 0.03
CA VAL A 85 -11.70 -9.46 1.21
C VAL A 85 -13.14 -8.99 1.21
N ILE A 86 -13.37 -7.74 0.82
CA ILE A 86 -14.69 -7.10 0.82
C ILE A 86 -15.16 -7.01 -0.63
N ALA A 87 -16.36 -7.53 -0.90
CA ALA A 87 -17.02 -7.35 -2.20
C ALA A 87 -17.14 -5.84 -2.50
N ASP A 88 -16.78 -5.45 -3.72
CA ASP A 88 -16.70 -4.04 -4.16
C ASP A 88 -15.74 -3.16 -3.33
N GLY A 89 -14.76 -3.77 -2.66
CA GLY A 89 -13.75 -3.07 -1.88
C GLY A 89 -12.92 -2.06 -2.70
N PRO A 90 -12.45 -0.96 -2.08
CA PRO A 90 -11.66 0.07 -2.74
C PRO A 90 -10.39 -0.45 -3.41
N MET A 91 -10.09 0.09 -4.58
CA MET A 91 -8.79 -0.05 -5.26
C MET A 91 -8.19 1.33 -5.56
N PRO A 92 -7.67 2.04 -4.54
CA PRO A 92 -7.17 3.39 -4.72
C PRO A 92 -5.95 3.38 -5.65
N PRO A 93 -5.83 4.32 -6.60
CA PRO A 93 -4.64 4.46 -7.42
C PRO A 93 -3.47 5.00 -6.60
N LEU A 94 -2.25 4.79 -7.09
CA LEU A 94 -1.03 5.40 -6.56
C LEU A 94 -0.57 6.44 -7.58
N LEU A 95 -1.09 7.67 -7.46
CA LEU A 95 -0.71 8.76 -8.37
C LEU A 95 0.63 9.34 -7.93
N LEU A 96 1.69 9.13 -8.72
CA LEU A 96 3.00 9.69 -8.41
C LEU A 96 3.05 11.18 -8.75
N ASP A 97 3.60 12.01 -7.86
CA ASP A 97 3.92 13.42 -8.12
C ASP A 97 5.42 13.55 -8.44
N LEU A 98 5.74 13.81 -9.72
CA LEU A 98 7.12 13.94 -10.20
C LEU A 98 7.65 15.38 -10.12
N PHE A 99 6.84 16.35 -9.68
CA PHE A 99 7.23 17.76 -9.60
C PHE A 99 7.56 18.21 -8.18
N ASP A 100 7.76 17.26 -7.26
CA ASP A 100 8.06 17.53 -5.86
C ASP A 100 7.12 18.60 -5.26
N GLY A 101 5.82 18.51 -5.56
CA GLY A 101 4.80 19.37 -4.99
C GLY A 101 4.76 20.80 -5.54
N ARG A 102 5.56 21.13 -6.57
CA ARG A 102 5.52 22.44 -7.26
C ARG A 102 4.21 22.67 -8.01
N ARG A 103 3.56 21.59 -8.49
CA ARG A 103 2.24 21.63 -9.12
C ARG A 103 1.17 21.34 -8.08
N ARG A 104 0.43 22.37 -7.65
CA ARG A 104 -0.53 22.26 -6.55
C ARG A 104 -1.63 21.23 -6.82
N SER A 105 -2.21 21.20 -8.03
CA SER A 105 -3.32 20.31 -8.35
C SER A 105 -2.89 18.83 -8.32
N LEU A 106 -1.72 18.53 -8.88
CA LEU A 106 -1.10 17.20 -8.85
C LEU A 106 -0.72 16.78 -7.43
N ARG A 107 -0.11 17.70 -6.66
CA ARG A 107 0.26 17.46 -5.25
C ARG A 107 -0.94 17.06 -4.40
N GLU A 108 -2.03 17.82 -4.51
CA GLU A 108 -3.27 17.56 -3.78
C GLU A 108 -3.90 16.23 -4.23
N ALA A 109 -3.85 15.91 -5.52
CA ALA A 109 -4.36 14.65 -6.05
C ALA A 109 -3.56 13.43 -5.60
N SER A 110 -2.22 13.52 -5.62
CA SER A 110 -1.35 12.46 -5.13
C SER A 110 -1.54 12.24 -3.63
N ALA A 111 -1.61 13.32 -2.84
CA ALA A 111 -1.91 13.24 -1.42
C ALA A 111 -3.29 12.61 -1.14
N ALA A 112 -4.31 12.96 -1.93
CA ALA A 112 -5.62 12.33 -1.83
C ALA A 112 -5.58 10.83 -2.16
N SER A 113 -4.80 10.42 -3.16
CA SER A 113 -4.65 8.99 -3.50
C SER A 113 -3.97 8.19 -2.37
N LEU A 114 -3.00 8.80 -1.66
CA LEU A 114 -2.40 8.21 -0.46
C LEU A 114 -3.42 8.07 0.68
N GLN A 115 -4.25 9.09 0.91
CA GLN A 115 -5.32 9.02 1.90
C GLN A 115 -6.38 7.96 1.53
N GLY A 116 -6.68 7.79 0.24
CA GLY A 116 -7.52 6.69 -0.26
C GLY A 116 -6.95 5.32 0.12
N GLY A 117 -5.64 5.13 -0.01
CA GLY A 117 -4.93 3.93 0.47
C GLY A 117 -5.12 3.66 1.97
N PHE A 118 -5.00 4.70 2.81
CA PHE A 118 -5.21 4.54 4.26
C PHE A 118 -6.65 4.24 4.63
N ARG A 119 -7.62 4.83 3.92
CA ARG A 119 -9.04 4.50 4.09
C ARG A 119 -9.34 3.06 3.69
N ALA A 120 -8.69 2.53 2.64
CA ALA A 120 -8.84 1.13 2.27
C ALA A 120 -8.33 0.18 3.37
N ILE A 121 -7.20 0.50 4.00
CA ILE A 121 -6.68 -0.25 5.15
C ILE A 121 -7.64 -0.14 6.34
N GLU A 122 -8.10 1.06 6.68
CA GLU A 122 -9.07 1.29 7.74
C GLU A 122 -10.34 0.45 7.53
N GLN A 123 -10.89 0.45 6.32
CA GLN A 123 -12.07 -0.36 5.98
C GLN A 123 -11.84 -1.85 6.16
N LEU A 124 -10.69 -2.36 5.71
CA LEU A 124 -10.33 -3.77 5.91
C LEU A 124 -10.25 -4.10 7.41
N VAL A 125 -9.60 -3.25 8.21
CA VAL A 125 -9.46 -3.52 9.65
C VAL A 125 -10.82 -3.47 10.34
N LEU A 126 -11.63 -2.44 10.07
CA LEU A 126 -12.99 -2.35 10.60
C LEU A 126 -13.83 -3.57 10.23
N HIS A 127 -13.76 -4.02 8.97
CA HIS A 127 -14.46 -5.23 8.52
C HIS A 127 -14.01 -6.47 9.29
N ARG A 128 -12.70 -6.67 9.49
CA ARG A 128 -12.18 -7.82 10.26
C ARG A 128 -12.55 -7.77 11.73
N ILE A 129 -12.53 -6.58 12.35
CA ILE A 129 -12.98 -6.40 13.72
C ILE A 129 -14.49 -6.71 13.81
N HIS A 130 -15.27 -6.24 12.84
CA HIS A 130 -16.71 -6.49 12.78
C HIS A 130 -17.02 -7.99 12.68
N GLU A 131 -16.41 -8.72 11.73
CA GLU A 131 -16.59 -10.16 11.57
C GLU A 131 -16.27 -10.91 12.88
N HIS A 132 -15.13 -10.58 13.49
CA HIS A 132 -14.70 -11.22 14.72
C HIS A 132 -15.63 -10.90 15.91
N LEU A 133 -16.03 -9.63 16.07
CA LEU A 133 -16.98 -9.25 17.13
C LEU A 133 -18.35 -9.87 16.89
N GLN A 134 -18.80 -9.99 15.65
CA GLN A 134 -20.07 -10.63 15.33
C GLN A 134 -20.07 -12.11 15.73
N GLU A 135 -18.97 -12.82 15.46
CA GLU A 135 -18.74 -14.20 15.88
C GLU A 135 -18.71 -14.34 17.41
N VAL A 136 -17.88 -13.55 18.10
CA VAL A 136 -17.68 -13.64 19.55
C VAL A 136 -18.92 -13.20 20.34
N THR A 137 -19.64 -12.19 19.87
CA THR A 137 -20.82 -11.67 20.57
C THR A 137 -22.11 -12.40 20.20
N GLY A 138 -22.13 -13.22 19.15
CA GLY A 138 -23.35 -13.77 18.59
C GLY A 138 -24.38 -12.69 18.20
N GLY A 139 -23.90 -11.50 17.83
CA GLY A 139 -24.72 -10.32 17.52
C GLY A 139 -25.23 -9.54 18.75
N LYS A 140 -24.89 -9.95 19.98
CA LYS A 140 -25.35 -9.32 21.23
C LYS A 140 -24.36 -8.28 21.76
N ALA A 141 -24.01 -7.30 20.91
CA ALA A 141 -23.00 -6.28 21.23
C ALA A 141 -23.27 -5.50 22.53
N LYS A 142 -24.55 -5.23 22.86
CA LYS A 142 -24.95 -4.53 24.10
C LYS A 142 -24.72 -5.37 25.37
N GLU A 143 -24.92 -6.68 25.30
CA GLU A 143 -24.64 -7.58 26.44
C GLU A 143 -23.13 -7.72 26.62
N PHE A 144 -22.40 -7.84 25.52
CA PHE A 144 -20.93 -7.94 25.54
C PHE A 144 -20.25 -6.70 26.12
N ILE A 145 -20.67 -5.49 25.72
CA ILE A 145 -20.06 -4.26 26.27
C ILE A 145 -20.34 -4.11 27.77
N ALA A 146 -21.50 -4.58 28.23
CA ALA A 146 -21.87 -4.57 29.65
C ALA A 146 -21.10 -5.63 30.46
N SER A 147 -20.65 -6.71 29.83
CA SER A 147 -19.90 -7.78 30.50
C SER A 147 -18.38 -7.55 30.53
N LEU A 148 -17.87 -6.49 29.89
CA LEU A 148 -16.45 -6.15 29.95
C LEU A 148 -16.01 -5.89 31.41
N PRO A 149 -14.84 -6.39 31.83
CA PRO A 149 -14.32 -6.16 33.18
C PRO A 149 -14.06 -4.67 33.43
N GLU A 150 -14.07 -4.26 34.70
CA GLU A 150 -13.64 -2.90 35.07
C GLU A 150 -12.15 -2.70 34.79
N GLY A 151 -11.79 -1.52 34.30
CA GLY A 151 -10.40 -1.17 34.01
C GLY A 151 -10.28 -0.13 32.91
N PRO A 152 -9.15 0.59 32.85
CA PRO A 152 -8.99 1.78 32.02
C PRO A 152 -9.21 1.52 30.52
N GLU A 153 -8.78 0.35 30.01
CA GLU A 153 -8.98 -0.02 28.61
C GLU A 153 -10.45 -0.33 28.29
N ALA A 154 -11.12 -1.10 29.17
CA ALA A 154 -12.53 -1.41 29.01
C ALA A 154 -13.40 -0.15 29.15
N ASP A 155 -13.09 0.72 30.11
CA ASP A 155 -13.77 2.00 30.32
C ASP A 155 -13.66 2.90 29.07
N ALA A 156 -12.48 2.95 28.44
CA ALA A 156 -12.28 3.67 27.19
C ALA A 156 -13.13 3.10 26.03
N ILE A 157 -13.21 1.76 25.91
CA ILE A 157 -14.07 1.11 24.91
C ILE A 157 -15.55 1.43 25.19
N ARG A 158 -16.00 1.39 26.45
CA ARG A 158 -17.39 1.74 26.80
C ARG A 158 -17.69 3.20 26.45
N ALA A 159 -16.79 4.13 26.75
CA ALA A 159 -16.96 5.54 26.45
C ALA A 159 -17.09 5.80 24.94
N GLU A 160 -16.20 5.23 24.12
CA GLU A 160 -16.26 5.38 22.66
C GLU A 160 -17.50 4.70 22.08
N TYR A 161 -17.90 3.53 22.59
CA TYR A 161 -19.13 2.86 22.17
C TYR A 161 -20.36 3.74 22.40
N GLN A 162 -20.50 4.35 23.59
CA GLN A 162 -21.62 5.23 23.90
C GLN A 162 -21.66 6.47 23.00
N ALA A 163 -20.50 7.00 22.59
CA ALA A 163 -20.42 8.11 21.66
C ALA A 163 -20.91 7.75 20.24
N GLN A 164 -20.77 6.48 19.81
CA GLN A 164 -21.13 6.03 18.46
C GLN A 164 -22.53 5.40 18.37
N VAL A 165 -23.07 4.82 19.45
CA VAL A 165 -24.28 3.99 19.40
C VAL A 165 -25.55 4.76 18.99
N ALA A 166 -25.61 6.08 19.24
CA ALA A 166 -26.77 6.90 18.90
C ALA A 166 -27.01 7.02 17.38
N GLY A 167 -25.97 6.83 16.56
CA GLY A 167 -26.04 6.99 15.10
C GLY A 167 -25.72 5.73 14.30
N SER A 168 -25.53 4.58 14.95
CA SER A 168 -25.04 3.36 14.31
C SER A 168 -25.64 2.09 14.92
N LYS A 169 -25.64 0.98 14.16
CA LYS A 169 -26.04 -0.32 14.71
C LYS A 169 -25.09 -0.67 15.88
N PRO A 170 -25.57 -1.32 16.96
CA PRO A 170 -24.74 -1.65 18.13
C PRO A 170 -23.42 -2.34 17.77
N ILE A 171 -23.43 -3.33 16.88
CA ILE A 171 -22.20 -4.03 16.47
C ILE A 171 -21.22 -3.11 15.73
N ASN A 172 -21.71 -2.15 14.95
CA ASN A 172 -20.87 -1.18 14.24
C ASN A 172 -20.25 -0.17 15.21
N ALA A 173 -21.03 0.31 16.19
CA ALA A 173 -20.51 1.18 17.25
C ALA A 173 -19.42 0.47 18.08
N LEU A 174 -19.61 -0.82 18.37
CA LEU A 174 -18.61 -1.63 19.08
C LEU A 174 -17.34 -1.82 18.24
N THR A 175 -17.51 -2.07 16.93
CA THR A 175 -16.39 -2.19 15.98
C THR A 175 -15.54 -0.92 15.96
N GLU A 176 -16.17 0.25 15.85
CA GLU A 176 -15.49 1.56 15.85
C GLU A 176 -14.77 1.82 17.19
N ALA A 177 -15.40 1.45 18.31
CA ALA A 177 -14.79 1.59 19.64
C ALA A 177 -13.50 0.76 19.77
N TYR A 178 -13.55 -0.51 19.37
CA TYR A 178 -12.36 -1.38 19.37
C TYR A 178 -11.29 -0.92 18.40
N TRP A 179 -11.65 -0.41 17.23
CA TRP A 179 -10.70 0.15 16.27
C TRP A 179 -9.94 1.35 16.87
N LYS A 180 -10.67 2.34 17.39
CA LYS A 180 -10.07 3.58 17.91
C LYS A 180 -9.25 3.34 19.17
N VAL A 181 -9.78 2.58 20.12
CA VAL A 181 -9.10 2.32 21.39
C VAL A 181 -7.97 1.32 21.19
N GLY A 182 -8.23 0.22 20.48
CA GLY A 182 -7.28 -0.88 20.31
C GLY A 182 -5.99 -0.47 19.60
N TYR A 183 -6.06 0.40 18.60
CA TYR A 183 -4.85 0.84 17.89
C TYR A 183 -4.14 2.01 18.55
N SER A 184 -4.77 2.74 19.47
CA SER A 184 -4.15 3.91 20.13
C SER A 184 -2.84 3.57 20.87
N GLY A 185 -2.70 2.34 21.36
CA GLY A 185 -1.52 1.85 22.09
C GLY A 185 -0.58 0.92 21.30
N VAL A 186 -0.91 0.56 20.04
CA VAL A 186 -0.14 -0.44 19.28
C VAL A 186 1.11 0.18 18.66
N GLY A 187 2.28 -0.41 18.93
CA GLY A 187 3.56 -0.03 18.33
C GLY A 187 4.54 0.64 19.32
N PRO A 188 5.82 0.81 18.93
CA PRO A 188 6.81 1.52 19.73
C PRO A 188 6.45 3.01 19.83
N GLU A 189 6.89 3.69 20.90
CA GLU A 189 6.48 5.06 21.28
C GLU A 189 6.55 6.10 20.13
N GLY A 190 7.48 5.96 19.18
CA GLY A 190 7.62 6.83 18.01
C GLY A 190 6.77 6.47 16.77
N VAL A 191 6.07 5.33 16.78
CA VAL A 191 5.24 4.82 15.67
C VAL A 191 3.89 4.28 16.18
N ARG A 192 3.54 4.59 17.44
CA ARG A 192 2.26 4.19 18.05
C ARG A 192 1.08 4.60 17.19
N GLY A 193 0.04 3.79 17.22
CA GLY A 193 -1.18 4.06 16.49
C GLY A 193 -1.35 3.12 15.30
N LEU A 194 -1.77 3.74 14.21
CA LEU A 194 -2.37 3.04 13.10
C LEU A 194 -1.30 2.51 12.12
N PRO A 195 -1.57 1.39 11.41
CA PRO A 195 -0.58 0.72 10.56
C PRO A 195 0.08 1.62 9.51
N TRP A 196 -0.60 2.71 9.12
CA TRP A 196 -0.08 3.67 8.17
C TRP A 196 1.19 4.40 8.62
N ASN A 197 1.47 4.53 9.92
CA ASN A 197 2.68 5.19 10.39
C ASN A 197 3.94 4.42 9.92
N SER A 198 3.88 3.08 10.00
CA SER A 198 4.94 2.20 9.48
C SER A 198 5.03 2.26 7.96
N LEU A 199 3.90 2.26 7.24
CA LEU A 199 3.89 2.38 5.78
C LEU A 199 4.48 3.70 5.29
N LEU A 200 4.21 4.80 6.00
CA LEU A 200 4.78 6.11 5.71
C LEU A 200 6.29 6.13 5.92
N ALA A 201 6.79 5.46 6.96
CA ALA A 201 8.22 5.33 7.20
C ALA A 201 8.90 4.48 6.12
N LEU A 202 8.30 3.35 5.76
CA LEU A 202 8.77 2.48 4.67
C LEU A 202 8.84 3.23 3.35
N GLY A 203 7.77 3.92 2.97
CA GLY A 203 7.73 4.57 1.66
C GLY A 203 8.67 5.75 1.50
N ARG A 204 8.94 6.48 2.57
CA ARG A 204 9.96 7.54 2.55
C ARG A 204 11.36 6.96 2.37
N ARG A 205 11.69 5.92 3.14
CA ARG A 205 13.00 5.24 3.03
C ARG A 205 13.16 4.55 1.69
N SER A 206 12.05 4.17 1.07
CA SER A 206 12.04 3.44 -0.19
C SER A 206 11.90 4.32 -1.43
N GLY A 207 11.85 5.64 -1.27
CA GLY A 207 11.83 6.58 -2.39
C GLY A 207 10.48 6.75 -3.09
N TYR A 208 9.41 6.13 -2.60
CA TYR A 208 8.06 6.23 -3.22
C TYR A 208 7.11 7.21 -2.50
N LEU A 209 7.56 7.85 -1.41
CA LEU A 209 6.80 8.88 -0.70
C LEU A 209 7.60 10.17 -0.52
N LEU A 210 6.98 11.29 -0.90
CA LEU A 210 7.45 12.64 -0.70
C LEU A 210 6.84 13.28 0.57
N PRO A 211 7.53 14.24 1.23
CA PRO A 211 8.93 14.62 1.00
C PRO A 211 9.91 13.56 1.53
N TYR A 212 11.07 13.43 0.89
CA TYR A 212 12.09 12.43 1.28
C TYR A 212 12.81 12.83 2.58
N ASP A 213 13.12 14.11 2.78
CA ASP A 213 13.76 14.65 3.99
C ASP A 213 12.75 15.35 4.93
N ASN A 214 13.04 15.33 6.23
CA ASN A 214 12.38 16.17 7.25
C ASN A 214 12.91 17.61 7.30
N ARG A 215 14.05 17.91 6.65
CA ARG A 215 14.78 19.18 6.83
C ARG A 215 14.29 20.36 5.96
N GLY A 216 13.19 20.23 5.22
CA GLY A 216 12.63 21.29 4.37
C GLY A 216 11.26 21.79 4.84
N ARG A 217 11.14 23.11 5.05
CA ARG A 217 9.91 23.91 5.27
C ARG A 217 8.82 23.22 6.13
N GLY A 218 9.15 23.00 7.40
CA GLY A 218 8.24 22.96 8.55
C GLY A 218 6.88 22.31 8.30
N GLY A 219 6.80 20.99 8.31
CA GLY A 219 5.58 20.21 8.59
C GLY A 219 4.35 20.45 7.70
N LYS A 220 4.44 21.31 6.67
CA LYS A 220 3.33 21.77 5.84
C LYS A 220 3.30 21.12 4.47
N GLU A 221 4.31 20.34 4.10
CA GLU A 221 4.25 19.56 2.87
C GLU A 221 3.44 18.27 3.08
N HIS A 222 2.35 18.17 2.33
CA HIS A 222 1.49 16.99 2.36
C HIS A 222 2.25 15.75 1.91
N LYS A 223 2.24 14.71 2.75
CA LYS A 223 2.73 13.37 2.38
C LYS A 223 1.97 12.87 1.17
N ARG A 224 2.69 12.37 0.17
CA ARG A 224 2.14 11.99 -1.14
C ARG A 224 3.05 10.99 -1.83
N TYR A 225 2.56 10.32 -2.86
CA TYR A 225 3.40 9.44 -3.66
C TYR A 225 4.31 10.24 -4.58
N GLY A 226 5.50 9.72 -4.81
CA GLY A 226 6.46 10.24 -5.78
C GLY A 226 7.36 9.11 -6.26
N ALA A 227 8.36 9.46 -7.05
CA ALA A 227 9.45 8.55 -7.37
C ALA A 227 10.76 9.35 -7.36
N ASN A 228 11.78 8.81 -6.69
CA ASN A 228 13.15 9.20 -6.96
C ASN A 228 13.73 8.28 -8.05
N ALA A 229 14.94 8.60 -8.54
CA ALA A 229 15.63 7.79 -9.55
C ALA A 229 15.73 6.32 -9.16
N GLU A 230 16.17 6.04 -7.93
CA GLU A 230 16.34 4.68 -7.43
C GLU A 230 15.03 3.88 -7.39
N PHE A 231 13.94 4.50 -6.96
CA PHE A 231 12.63 3.85 -6.96
C PHE A 231 12.14 3.61 -8.40
N ALA A 232 12.39 4.55 -9.31
CA ALA A 232 12.06 4.39 -10.72
C ALA A 232 12.84 3.24 -11.37
N GLU A 233 14.13 3.06 -11.06
CA GLU A 233 14.92 1.87 -11.47
C GLU A 233 14.28 0.58 -10.97
N VAL A 234 13.87 0.54 -9.69
CA VAL A 234 13.19 -0.62 -9.11
C VAL A 234 11.88 -0.94 -9.84
N LEU A 235 11.12 0.08 -10.24
CA LEU A 235 9.90 -0.13 -11.02
C LEU A 235 10.19 -0.73 -12.40
N VAL A 236 11.22 -0.26 -13.11
CA VAL A 236 11.61 -0.85 -14.40
C VAL A 236 12.09 -2.28 -14.23
N ALA A 237 13.03 -2.52 -13.31
CA ALA A 237 13.59 -3.85 -13.05
C ALA A 237 12.53 -4.89 -12.61
N ALA A 238 11.47 -4.46 -11.94
CA ALA A 238 10.38 -5.34 -11.52
C ALA A 238 9.30 -5.55 -12.60
N THR A 239 9.39 -4.92 -13.77
CA THR A 239 8.32 -4.94 -14.79
C THR A 239 8.78 -5.30 -16.19
N VAL A 240 10.00 -4.94 -16.57
CA VAL A 240 10.57 -5.19 -17.91
C VAL A 240 11.53 -6.37 -17.82
N SER A 241 11.30 -7.40 -18.64
CA SER A 241 12.19 -8.56 -18.66
C SER A 241 13.54 -8.22 -19.30
N PRO A 242 14.65 -8.78 -18.79
CA PRO A 242 15.95 -8.64 -19.45
C PRO A 242 15.93 -9.07 -20.91
N GLY A 243 16.40 -8.20 -21.81
CA GLY A 243 16.43 -8.47 -23.25
C GLY A 243 15.07 -8.37 -23.96
N GLU A 244 14.01 -7.97 -23.26
CA GLU A 244 12.66 -7.79 -23.83
C GLU A 244 12.18 -6.33 -23.65
N PRO A 245 12.65 -5.38 -24.49
CA PRO A 245 12.19 -4.00 -24.43
C PRO A 245 10.69 -3.89 -24.71
N VAL A 246 10.04 -2.96 -24.02
CA VAL A 246 8.59 -2.73 -24.14
C VAL A 246 8.28 -1.29 -24.52
N ASP A 247 7.14 -1.05 -25.16
CA ASP A 247 6.65 0.32 -25.37
C ASP A 247 6.35 0.98 -24.02
N PHE A 248 6.54 2.29 -23.94
CA PHE A 248 6.26 3.04 -22.73
C PHE A 248 4.81 2.86 -22.26
N ASP A 249 3.82 2.84 -23.17
CA ASP A 249 2.43 2.64 -22.76
C ASP A 249 2.17 1.23 -22.18
N ASP A 250 2.82 0.20 -22.72
CA ASP A 250 2.75 -1.17 -22.19
C ASP A 250 3.38 -1.25 -20.79
N PHE A 251 4.55 -0.61 -20.60
CA PHE A 251 5.17 -0.48 -19.28
C PHE A 251 4.22 0.17 -18.27
N LEU A 252 3.52 1.23 -18.66
CA LEU A 252 2.54 1.90 -17.79
C LEU A 252 1.32 1.02 -17.48
N ASP A 253 0.89 0.16 -18.41
CA ASP A 253 -0.16 -0.83 -18.17
C ASP A 253 0.28 -1.90 -17.17
N VAL A 254 1.54 -2.34 -17.24
CA VAL A 254 2.12 -3.26 -16.25
C VAL A 254 2.20 -2.60 -14.86
N LEU A 255 2.63 -1.35 -14.77
CA LEU A 255 2.64 -0.60 -13.51
C LEU A 255 1.25 -0.46 -12.88
N LYS A 256 0.25 -0.13 -13.69
CA LYS A 256 -1.14 0.04 -13.24
C LYS A 256 -1.74 -1.30 -12.79
N SER A 257 -1.58 -2.35 -13.59
CA SER A 257 -2.15 -3.67 -13.29
C SER A 257 -1.48 -4.34 -12.10
N SER A 258 -0.15 -4.22 -11.97
CA SER A 258 0.64 -4.86 -10.93
C SER A 258 0.57 -4.11 -9.60
N PHE A 259 0.77 -2.79 -9.64
CA PHE A 259 0.95 -1.98 -8.43
C PHE A 259 -0.16 -0.96 -8.21
N GLY A 260 -0.94 -0.64 -9.24
CA GLY A 260 -1.90 0.46 -9.20
C GLY A 260 -1.32 1.84 -9.43
N ILE A 261 -0.08 1.90 -9.89
CA ILE A 261 0.62 3.14 -10.15
C ILE A 261 0.03 3.79 -11.40
N VAL A 262 -0.27 5.09 -11.29
CA VAL A 262 -0.79 5.90 -12.39
C VAL A 262 0.00 7.21 -12.46
N LEU A 263 0.15 7.76 -13.66
CA LEU A 263 1.01 8.93 -13.91
C LEU A 263 0.29 10.07 -14.63
N GLY A 264 -0.97 9.88 -15.00
CA GLY A 264 -1.75 10.89 -15.72
C GLY A 264 -1.94 10.62 -17.22
N ARG A 265 -2.00 9.35 -17.64
CA ARG A 265 -2.58 9.03 -18.96
C ARG A 265 -4.08 9.37 -18.92
N THR A 266 -4.65 9.74 -20.06
CA THR A 266 -6.07 10.12 -20.14
C THR A 266 -7.01 9.01 -19.67
N VAL A 267 -6.65 7.75 -19.93
CA VAL A 267 -7.39 6.56 -19.45
C VAL A 267 -7.39 6.40 -17.92
N ASP A 268 -6.55 7.13 -17.19
CA ASP A 268 -6.43 7.08 -15.73
C ASP A 268 -7.16 8.24 -15.03
N PHE A 269 -7.64 9.24 -15.78
CA PHE A 269 -8.19 10.47 -15.20
C PHE A 269 -9.38 10.23 -14.28
N GLU A 270 -10.28 9.32 -14.65
CA GLU A 270 -11.43 8.99 -13.83
C GLU A 270 -11.01 8.36 -12.49
N ALA A 271 -10.09 7.38 -12.53
CA ALA A 271 -9.57 6.72 -11.34
C ALA A 271 -8.88 7.72 -10.39
N ILE A 272 -8.13 8.67 -10.95
CA ILE A 272 -7.46 9.73 -10.19
C ILE A 272 -8.49 10.65 -9.50
N ARG A 273 -9.51 11.09 -10.23
CA ARG A 273 -10.55 12.00 -9.72
C ARG A 273 -11.44 11.33 -8.68
N ASN A 274 -11.73 10.04 -8.85
CA ASN A 274 -12.64 9.26 -8.00
C ASN A 274 -11.88 8.31 -7.06
N ASN A 275 -10.86 8.81 -6.37
CA ASN A 275 -10.01 7.98 -5.51
C ASN A 275 -10.59 7.70 -4.10
N ASP A 276 -11.73 8.31 -3.75
CA ASP A 276 -12.45 8.05 -2.49
C ASP A 276 -13.44 6.89 -2.65
N LEU A 277 -12.91 5.66 -2.69
CA LEU A 277 -13.65 4.45 -3.01
C LEU A 277 -14.29 3.77 -1.77
N ARG A 278 -14.89 4.54 -0.85
CA ARG A 278 -15.51 3.93 0.35
C ARG A 278 -16.75 3.09 -0.03
N VAL A 279 -16.68 1.77 0.17
CA VAL A 279 -17.82 0.85 -0.06
C VAL A 279 -19.08 1.33 0.67
N GLY A 280 -20.20 1.42 -0.05
CA GLY A 280 -21.51 1.79 0.49
C GLY A 280 -21.69 3.27 0.84
N ALA A 281 -20.68 4.12 0.62
CA ALA A 281 -20.80 5.56 0.76
C ALA A 281 -20.91 6.22 -0.63
N PRO A 282 -21.79 7.22 -0.82
CA PRO A 282 -21.75 8.01 -2.04
C PRO A 282 -20.37 8.68 -2.17
N VAL A 283 -19.84 8.80 -3.39
CA VAL A 283 -18.56 9.49 -3.64
C VAL A 283 -18.69 10.91 -3.08
N ARG A 284 -18.08 11.15 -1.92
CA ARG A 284 -18.30 12.40 -1.17
C ARG A 284 -17.47 13.55 -1.73
N ARG A 285 -16.37 13.23 -2.43
CA ARG A 285 -15.43 14.25 -2.92
C ARG A 285 -14.66 13.71 -4.12
N SER A 286 -14.90 14.31 -5.29
CA SER A 286 -13.97 14.18 -6.40
C SER A 286 -12.75 15.06 -6.14
N VAL A 287 -11.58 14.56 -6.53
CA VAL A 287 -10.34 15.32 -6.49
C VAL A 287 -10.26 16.16 -7.76
N SER A 288 -10.16 17.48 -7.59
CA SER A 288 -9.91 18.38 -8.71
C SER A 288 -8.43 18.34 -9.08
N VAL A 289 -8.13 17.95 -10.31
CA VAL A 289 -6.77 17.90 -10.86
C VAL A 289 -6.79 18.44 -12.28
N ILE A 290 -5.80 19.27 -12.61
CA ILE A 290 -5.69 19.92 -13.91
C ILE A 290 -5.09 18.91 -14.90
N GLU A 291 -5.71 18.74 -16.06
CA GLU A 291 -5.26 17.75 -17.06
C GLU A 291 -3.88 18.07 -17.64
N SER A 292 -3.54 19.35 -17.80
CA SER A 292 -2.20 19.75 -18.23
C SER A 292 -1.12 19.42 -17.19
N ASP A 293 -1.46 19.42 -15.90
CA ASP A 293 -0.56 18.96 -14.84
C ASP A 293 -0.35 17.44 -14.90
N LEU A 294 -1.41 16.67 -15.18
CA LEU A 294 -1.31 15.21 -15.37
C LEU A 294 -0.49 14.84 -16.60
N ARG A 295 -0.71 15.50 -17.74
CA ARG A 295 0.07 15.27 -18.96
C ARG A 295 1.55 15.62 -18.74
N ALA A 296 1.82 16.73 -18.06
CA ALA A 296 3.19 17.08 -17.72
C ALA A 296 3.83 16.09 -16.73
N ASN A 297 3.05 15.47 -15.85
CA ASN A 297 3.53 14.45 -14.92
C ASN A 297 3.94 13.16 -15.64
N LEU A 298 3.14 12.75 -16.64
CA LEU A 298 3.48 11.65 -17.53
C LEU A 298 4.81 11.91 -18.26
N ILE A 299 4.98 13.11 -18.82
CA ILE A 299 6.23 13.53 -19.47
C ILE A 299 7.39 13.52 -18.47
N GLY A 300 7.20 14.10 -17.27
CA GLY A 300 8.24 14.12 -16.24
C GLY A 300 8.67 12.72 -15.79
N PHE A 301 7.75 11.75 -15.73
CA PHE A 301 8.14 10.37 -15.46
C PHE A 301 8.91 9.75 -16.62
N ARG A 302 8.47 9.98 -17.87
CA ARG A 302 9.20 9.51 -19.06
C ARG A 302 10.62 10.07 -19.09
N ASP A 303 10.77 11.36 -18.84
CA ASP A 303 12.07 12.04 -18.78
C ASP A 303 12.94 11.45 -17.67
N LEU A 304 12.35 11.19 -16.48
CA LEU A 304 13.04 10.48 -15.40
C LEU A 304 13.58 9.11 -15.85
N ILE A 305 12.76 8.28 -16.52
CA ILE A 305 13.20 6.95 -17.00
C ILE A 305 14.31 7.07 -18.06
N ASN A 306 14.22 8.05 -18.97
CA ASN A 306 15.30 8.33 -19.93
C ASN A 306 16.58 8.78 -19.20
N GLU A 307 16.49 9.66 -18.20
CA GLU A 307 17.63 10.20 -17.45
C GLU A 307 18.38 9.13 -16.66
N ILE A 308 17.67 8.13 -16.11
CA ILE A 308 18.29 6.99 -15.43
C ILE A 308 18.81 5.90 -16.40
N GLY A 309 18.66 6.10 -17.72
CA GLY A 309 19.19 5.20 -18.74
C GLY A 309 18.33 3.96 -19.04
N PHE A 310 17.07 3.94 -18.62
CA PHE A 310 16.15 2.81 -18.83
C PHE A 310 15.14 3.05 -19.95
N ALA A 311 15.22 4.17 -20.66
CA ALA A 311 14.41 4.43 -21.83
C ALA A 311 15.17 5.17 -22.93
N LYS A 312 14.71 4.94 -24.16
CA LYS A 312 15.16 5.65 -25.37
C LYS A 312 13.95 6.20 -26.11
N SER A 313 14.01 7.47 -26.45
CA SER A 313 12.99 8.12 -27.29
C SER A 313 13.47 8.19 -28.74
N TYR A 314 12.60 7.75 -29.66
CA TYR A 314 12.89 7.68 -31.10
C TYR A 314 12.27 8.87 -31.85
N ALA A 315 12.76 9.11 -33.07
CA ALA A 315 12.34 10.25 -33.89
C ALA A 315 10.87 10.23 -34.30
N ASP A 316 10.21 9.07 -34.25
CA ASP A 316 8.78 8.89 -34.51
C ASP A 316 7.90 9.19 -33.29
N GLY A 317 8.50 9.62 -32.18
CA GLY A 317 7.82 9.96 -30.93
C GLY A 317 7.52 8.77 -30.03
N ARG A 318 7.95 7.56 -30.39
CA ARG A 318 7.86 6.37 -29.54
C ARG A 318 8.96 6.39 -28.48
N THR A 319 8.64 5.87 -27.31
CA THR A 319 9.61 5.66 -26.24
C THR A 319 9.59 4.19 -25.88
N VAL A 320 10.76 3.57 -25.89
CA VAL A 320 10.95 2.17 -25.50
C VAL A 320 11.65 2.15 -24.16
N VAL A 321 11.16 1.30 -23.25
CA VAL A 321 11.75 1.04 -21.94
C VAL A 321 12.51 -0.28 -22.01
N THR A 322 13.74 -0.29 -21.50
CA THR A 322 14.63 -1.46 -21.53
C THR A 322 15.48 -1.53 -20.28
N THR A 323 15.90 -2.73 -19.89
CA THR A 323 16.88 -2.97 -18.84
C THR A 323 18.33 -3.00 -19.36
N ASP A 324 18.52 -2.95 -20.67
CA ASP A 324 19.85 -2.91 -21.29
C ASP A 324 20.34 -1.46 -21.35
N GLU A 325 21.18 -1.07 -20.40
CA GLU A 325 21.78 0.27 -20.33
C GLU A 325 22.59 0.63 -21.61
N ALA A 326 23.06 -0.38 -22.36
CA ALA A 326 23.77 -0.20 -23.62
C ALA A 326 22.86 -0.01 -24.85
N ALA A 327 21.57 -0.37 -24.75
CA ALA A 327 20.58 -0.18 -25.81
C ALA A 327 19.85 1.18 -25.73
N ALA A 328 19.83 1.77 -24.52
CA ALA A 328 19.25 3.07 -24.23
C ALA A 328 20.00 4.24 -24.89
#